data_AF-A0A6P4D7B2-F1
#
_entry.id   AF-A0A6P4D7B2-F1
#
_cell.length_a   1.000
_cell.length_b   1.000
_cell.length_c   1.000
_cell.angle_alpha   90.00
_cell.angle_beta   90.00
_cell.angle_gamma   90.00
#
_symmetry.space_group_name_H-M   'P 1'
#
loop_
_entity.id
_entity.type
_entity.pdbx_description
1 polymer ?
#
loop_
_entity_poly.entity_id
_entity_poly.type
_entity_poly.pdbx_seq_one_letter_code
_entity_poly.pdbx_strand_id
1 'polypeptide(L)'
;MGFEKAGAERKLQLQELKCLRLEAYENSRLYKEKVRAMHDRNIKRREFRPRELVLLYNSRLRLMLGKLRSKWEGPYRVEKAEPYGVFHLRHPSSLHILKVNGHRLKLYHGEKMKDNKELEILLFADPPTEVD
;
A
#
# COMPACT_ATOMS: atom_id res chain seq x y z
N MET A 1 65.77 13.18 13.02
CA MET A 1 65.34 11.76 12.91
C MET A 1 63.88 11.48 13.34
N GLY A 2 63.04 12.49 13.64
CA GLY A 2 61.63 12.25 14.05
C GLY A 2 60.58 12.21 12.94
N PHE A 3 60.91 12.74 11.75
CA PHE A 3 59.93 12.94 10.67
C PHE A 3 59.47 11.64 9.99
N GLU A 4 60.35 10.65 9.85
CA GLU A 4 60.03 9.31 9.33
C GLU A 4 58.99 8.59 10.19
N LYS A 5 59.15 8.68 11.51
CA LYS A 5 58.28 8.03 12.50
C LYS A 5 56.88 8.65 12.52
N ALA A 6 56.80 9.99 12.50
CA ALA A 6 55.55 10.73 12.38
C ALA A 6 54.82 10.45 11.05
N GLY A 7 55.57 10.26 9.95
CA GLY A 7 55.02 9.88 8.66
C GLY A 7 54.40 8.48 8.66
N ALA A 8 55.05 7.51 9.31
CA ALA A 8 54.54 6.16 9.47
C ALA A 8 53.26 6.11 10.33
N GLU A 9 53.23 6.83 11.45
CA GLU A 9 52.04 6.95 12.31
C GLU A 9 50.83 7.56 11.56
N ARG A 10 51.05 8.65 10.80
CA ARG A 10 50.00 9.25 9.99
C ARG A 10 49.47 8.28 8.92
N LYS A 11 50.34 7.49 8.30
CA LYS A 11 49.93 6.49 7.30
C LYS A 11 49.08 5.39 7.93
N LEU A 12 49.42 4.96 9.14
CA LEU A 12 48.64 3.98 9.91
C LEU A 12 47.24 4.51 10.25
N GLN A 13 47.16 5.74 10.79
CA GLN A 13 45.88 6.39 11.10
C GLN A 13 44.97 6.52 9.87
N LEU A 14 45.52 6.88 8.72
CA LEU A 14 44.77 6.96 7.46
C LEU A 14 44.24 5.59 7.01
N GLN A 15 44.98 4.53 7.27
CA GLN A 15 44.56 3.17 6.95
C GLN A 15 43.44 2.70 7.90
N GLU A 16 43.55 2.98 9.19
CA GLU A 16 42.51 2.71 10.17
C GLU A 16 41.19 3.41 9.81
N LEU A 17 41.25 4.70 9.45
CA LEU A 17 40.06 5.45 9.01
C LEU A 17 39.42 4.84 7.76
N LYS A 18 40.22 4.35 6.81
CA LYS A 18 39.70 3.66 5.62
C LYS A 18 39.02 2.35 5.99
N CYS A 19 39.59 1.58 6.91
CA CYS A 19 38.99 0.34 7.41
C CYS A 19 37.64 0.61 8.08
N LEU A 20 37.57 1.57 9.01
CA LEU A 20 36.33 1.96 9.68
C LEU A 20 35.25 2.41 8.67
N ARG A 21 35.65 3.14 7.63
CA ARG A 21 34.71 3.57 6.58
C ARG A 21 34.16 2.39 5.78
N LEU A 22 35.01 1.43 5.42
CA LEU A 22 34.61 0.23 4.69
C LEU A 22 33.66 -0.62 5.53
N GLU A 23 34.00 -0.86 6.79
CA GLU A 23 33.15 -1.59 7.74
C GLU A 23 31.78 -0.92 7.91
N ALA A 24 31.74 0.41 8.03
CA ALA A 24 30.48 1.16 8.11
C ALA A 24 29.61 0.97 6.84
N TYR A 25 30.21 0.95 5.65
CA TYR A 25 29.48 0.73 4.41
C TYR A 25 28.96 -0.70 4.29
N GLU A 26 29.77 -1.70 4.66
CA GLU A 26 29.35 -3.11 4.69
C GLU A 26 28.20 -3.31 5.67
N ASN A 27 28.31 -2.77 6.89
CA ASN A 27 27.25 -2.82 7.88
C ASN A 27 25.96 -2.15 7.40
N SER A 28 26.05 -0.98 6.77
CA SER A 28 24.89 -0.30 6.19
C SER A 28 24.21 -1.12 5.09
N ARG A 29 25.02 -1.73 4.21
CA ARG A 29 24.52 -2.60 3.14
C ARG A 29 23.81 -3.82 3.70
N LEU A 30 24.44 -4.53 4.65
CA LEU A 30 23.87 -5.69 5.31
C LEU A 30 22.57 -5.36 6.04
N TYR A 31 22.51 -4.21 6.72
CA TYR A 31 21.28 -3.76 7.38
C TYR A 31 20.15 -3.54 6.37
N LYS A 32 20.40 -2.82 5.27
CA LYS A 32 19.40 -2.57 4.21
C LYS A 32 18.92 -3.87 3.57
N GLU A 33 19.82 -4.82 3.31
CA GLU A 33 19.48 -6.13 2.76
C GLU A 33 18.59 -6.93 3.73
N LYS A 34 18.93 -6.96 5.03
CA LYS A 34 18.10 -7.62 6.06
C LYS A 34 16.72 -6.99 6.16
N VAL A 35 16.65 -5.66 6.22
CA VAL A 35 15.36 -4.95 6.30
C VAL A 35 14.51 -5.17 5.05
N ARG A 36 15.12 -5.15 3.86
CA ARG A 36 14.42 -5.48 2.61
C ARG A 36 13.86 -6.90 2.64
N ALA A 37 14.68 -7.88 3.02
CA ALA A 37 14.24 -9.27 3.09
C ALA A 37 13.08 -9.45 4.10
N MET A 38 13.14 -8.79 5.25
CA MET A 38 12.05 -8.83 6.24
C MET A 38 10.78 -8.11 5.74
N HIS A 39 10.94 -6.97 5.06
CA HIS A 39 9.82 -6.26 4.45
C HIS A 39 9.13 -7.13 3.41
N ASP A 40 9.87 -7.66 2.45
CA ASP A 40 9.35 -8.47 1.34
C ASP A 40 8.67 -9.75 1.85
N ARG A 41 9.22 -10.39 2.89
CA ARG A 41 8.57 -11.54 3.56
C ARG A 41 7.24 -11.18 4.20
N ASN A 42 7.08 -9.95 4.71
CA ASN A 42 5.87 -9.48 5.37
C ASN A 42 4.82 -8.93 4.39
N ILE A 43 5.14 -8.75 3.11
CA ILE A 43 4.17 -8.35 2.09
C ILE A 43 3.21 -9.52 1.84
N LYS A 44 2.02 -9.44 2.46
CA LYS A 44 0.93 -10.37 2.17
C LYS A 44 0.38 -10.08 0.77
N ARG A 45 0.47 -11.05 -0.12
CA ARG A 45 -0.23 -11.00 -1.42
C ARG A 45 -1.73 -11.00 -1.16
N ARG A 46 -2.40 -9.93 -1.60
CA ARG A 46 -3.86 -9.84 -1.58
C ARG A 46 -4.35 -10.31 -2.94
N GLU A 47 -4.71 -11.58 -3.02
CA GLU A 47 -5.30 -12.18 -4.21
C GLU A 47 -6.81 -12.22 -4.00
N PHE A 48 -7.54 -11.66 -4.96
CA PHE A 48 -9.00 -11.68 -4.98
C PHE A 48 -9.46 -12.54 -6.15
N ARG A 49 -10.48 -13.36 -5.92
CA ARG A 49 -11.07 -14.17 -6.99
C ARG A 49 -12.12 -13.36 -7.75
N PRO A 50 -12.30 -13.63 -9.05
CA PRO A 50 -13.47 -13.13 -9.76
C PRO A 50 -14.75 -13.49 -9.00
N ARG A 51 -15.70 -12.55 -8.97
CA ARG A 51 -16.99 -12.56 -8.28
C ARG A 51 -16.97 -12.30 -6.78
N GLU A 52 -15.80 -12.17 -6.14
CA GLU A 52 -15.74 -11.72 -4.74
C GLU A 52 -16.18 -10.26 -4.60
N LEU A 53 -16.80 -9.95 -3.46
CA LEU A 53 -17.09 -8.57 -3.07
C LEU A 53 -15.90 -7.96 -2.34
N VAL A 54 -15.50 -6.78 -2.77
CA VAL A 54 -14.37 -6.03 -2.19
C VAL A 54 -14.76 -4.60 -1.92
N LEU A 55 -14.18 -4.03 -0.87
CA LEU A 55 -14.25 -2.61 -0.58
C LEU A 55 -13.09 -1.88 -1.25
N LEU A 56 -13.37 -0.73 -1.83
CA LEU A 56 -12.38 0.12 -2.47
C LEU A 56 -11.97 1.27 -1.54
N TYR A 57 -10.66 1.46 -1.33
CA TYR A 57 -10.17 2.60 -0.56
C TYR A 57 -10.23 3.89 -1.38
N ASN A 58 -10.97 4.88 -0.91
CA ASN A 58 -11.07 6.21 -1.51
C ASN A 58 -9.98 7.14 -0.96
N SER A 59 -8.95 7.40 -1.76
CA SER A 59 -7.81 8.25 -1.38
C SER A 59 -8.11 9.75 -1.47
N ARG A 60 -9.16 10.16 -2.18
CA ARG A 60 -9.52 11.56 -2.43
C ARG A 60 -10.29 12.19 -1.27
N LEU A 61 -10.86 11.37 -0.37
CA LEU A 61 -11.43 11.82 0.90
C LEU A 61 -10.32 12.32 1.84
N ARG A 62 -9.87 13.57 1.61
CA ARG A 62 -8.86 14.29 2.41
C ARG A 62 -9.40 14.71 3.77
N LEU A 63 -10.68 15.04 3.85
CA LEU A 63 -11.35 15.54 5.06
C LEU A 63 -12.75 14.94 5.08
N MET A 64 -13.02 14.03 6.00
CA MET A 64 -14.40 13.65 6.28
C MET A 64 -15.01 14.76 7.12
N LEU A 65 -16.14 15.32 6.69
CA LEU A 65 -16.86 16.41 7.37
C LEU A 65 -17.56 15.94 8.66
N GLY A 66 -17.01 14.93 9.35
CA GLY A 66 -17.55 14.36 10.58
C GLY A 66 -16.66 13.25 11.14
N LYS A 67 -16.73 13.01 12.46
CA LYS A 67 -16.04 11.90 13.12
C LYS A 67 -16.66 10.55 12.66
N LEU A 68 -15.86 9.48 12.64
CA LEU A 68 -16.29 8.07 12.46
C LEU A 68 -16.78 7.59 11.07
N ARG A 69 -16.49 8.28 9.96
CA ARG A 69 -16.72 7.67 8.63
C ARG A 69 -15.52 6.83 8.18
N SER A 70 -15.78 5.74 7.44
CA SER A 70 -14.73 4.88 6.86
C SER A 70 -14.30 5.44 5.50
N LYS A 71 -13.01 5.29 5.14
CA LYS A 71 -12.50 5.62 3.79
C LYS A 71 -12.77 4.51 2.76
N TRP A 72 -13.46 3.46 3.19
CA TRP A 72 -13.77 2.29 2.40
C TRP A 72 -15.12 2.52 1.76
N GLU A 73 -15.11 2.61 0.44
CA GLU A 73 -16.30 2.70 -0.38
C GLU A 73 -16.86 1.30 -0.62
N GLY A 74 -18.16 1.23 -0.92
CA GLY A 74 -19.04 0.06 -0.80
C GLY A 74 -18.60 -1.23 -1.50
N PRO A 75 -19.46 -2.26 -1.48
CA PRO A 75 -19.10 -3.55 -2.05
C PRO A 75 -19.07 -3.48 -3.58
N TYR A 76 -17.88 -3.63 -4.14
CA TYR A 76 -17.64 -3.79 -5.57
C TYR A 76 -17.45 -5.28 -5.88
N ARG A 77 -17.98 -5.74 -7.02
CA ARG A 77 -17.74 -7.10 -7.51
C ARG A 77 -16.47 -7.13 -8.35
N VAL A 78 -15.56 -8.05 -8.05
CA VAL A 78 -14.37 -8.29 -8.88
C VAL A 78 -14.80 -9.01 -10.16
N GLU A 79 -14.51 -8.45 -11.32
CA GLU A 79 -14.84 -9.07 -12.62
C GLU A 79 -13.65 -9.85 -13.17
N LYS A 80 -12.46 -9.24 -13.13
CA LYS A 80 -11.23 -9.84 -13.65
C LYS A 80 -10.03 -9.45 -12.79
N ALA A 81 -9.14 -10.41 -12.58
CA ALA A 81 -7.81 -10.18 -12.05
C ALA A 81 -6.80 -10.26 -13.20
N GLU A 82 -5.99 -9.23 -13.39
CA GLU A 82 -4.87 -9.23 -14.32
C GLU A 82 -3.59 -9.69 -13.62
N PRO A 83 -2.61 -10.25 -14.37
CA PRO A 83 -1.27 -10.43 -13.84
C PRO A 83 -0.75 -9.07 -13.32
N TYR A 84 0.08 -9.09 -12.27
CA TYR A 84 0.61 -7.91 -11.56
C TYR A 84 -0.33 -7.19 -10.58
N GLY A 85 -1.46 -7.79 -10.19
CA GLY A 85 -2.27 -7.29 -9.07
C GLY A 85 -3.19 -6.12 -9.42
N VAL A 86 -3.58 -6.03 -10.69
CA VAL A 86 -4.59 -5.08 -11.14
C VAL A 86 -5.94 -5.79 -11.23
N PHE A 87 -6.98 -5.16 -10.70
CA PHE A 87 -8.32 -5.71 -10.61
C PHE A 87 -9.31 -4.81 -11.33
N HIS A 88 -10.20 -5.45 -12.08
CA HIS A 88 -11.36 -4.82 -12.70
C HIS A 88 -12.54 -4.98 -11.76
N LEU A 89 -13.06 -3.86 -11.29
CA LEU A 89 -14.19 -3.80 -10.38
C LEU A 89 -15.44 -3.32 -11.10
N ARG A 90 -16.56 -3.92 -10.77
CA ARG A 90 -17.87 -3.49 -11.22
C ARG A 90 -18.74 -3.14 -10.03
N HIS A 91 -19.39 -1.98 -10.11
CA HIS A 91 -20.38 -1.59 -9.11
C HIS A 91 -21.71 -2.31 -9.37
N PRO A 92 -22.50 -2.69 -8.35
CA PRO A 92 -23.75 -3.42 -8.59
C PRO A 92 -24.79 -2.61 -9.39
N SER A 93 -24.86 -1.29 -9.20
CA SER A 93 -25.77 -0.40 -9.95
C SER A 93 -25.19 0.19 -11.23
N SER A 94 -23.87 0.21 -11.40
CA SER A 94 -23.24 0.86 -12.55
C SER A 94 -22.52 -0.16 -13.43
N LEU A 95 -22.68 -0.01 -14.75
CA LEU A 95 -21.97 -0.83 -15.73
C LEU A 95 -20.52 -0.40 -15.93
N HIS A 96 -20.08 0.69 -15.28
CA HIS A 96 -18.72 1.19 -15.41
C HIS A 96 -17.71 0.26 -14.71
N ILE A 97 -16.67 -0.15 -15.46
CA ILE A 97 -15.58 -0.98 -14.96
C ILE A 97 -14.44 -0.08 -14.47
N LEU A 98 -14.05 -0.24 -13.21
CA LEU A 98 -12.95 0.48 -12.58
C LEU A 98 -11.70 -0.39 -12.54
N LYS A 99 -10.61 0.12 -13.11
CA LYS A 99 -9.28 -0.53 -13.02
C LYS A 99 -8.55 0.01 -11.79
N VAL A 100 -8.26 -0.87 -10.83
CA VAL A 100 -7.65 -0.49 -9.55
C VAL A 100 -6.56 -1.47 -9.13
N ASN A 101 -5.60 -0.98 -8.34
CA ASN A 101 -4.57 -1.83 -7.76
C ASN A 101 -5.11 -2.58 -6.52
N GLY A 102 -4.79 -3.87 -6.38
CA GLY A 102 -5.16 -4.72 -5.24
C GLY A 102 -4.73 -4.18 -3.88
N HIS A 103 -3.67 -3.37 -3.81
CA HIS A 103 -3.26 -2.69 -2.56
C HIS A 103 -4.36 -1.80 -1.96
N ARG A 104 -5.28 -1.29 -2.79
CA ARG A 104 -6.40 -0.43 -2.38
C ARG A 104 -7.68 -1.21 -2.09
N LEU A 105 -7.63 -2.53 -2.14
CA LEU A 105 -8.77 -3.41 -1.96
C LEU A 105 -8.73 -4.15 -0.63
N LYS A 106 -9.93 -4.40 -0.11
CA LYS A 106 -10.14 -5.22 1.09
C LYS A 106 -11.33 -6.13 0.84
N LEU A 107 -11.20 -7.40 1.22
CA LEU A 107 -12.31 -8.35 1.10
C LEU A 107 -13.50 -7.91 1.95
N TYR A 108 -14.70 -7.94 1.37
CA TYR A 108 -15.93 -7.66 2.07
C TYR A 108 -16.48 -8.96 2.67
N HIS A 109 -16.70 -8.99 3.99
CA HIS A 109 -17.14 -10.18 4.72
C HIS A 109 -18.64 -10.22 5.03
N GLY A 110 -19.42 -9.24 4.57
CA GLY A 110 -20.82 -9.07 4.95
C GLY A 110 -21.80 -10.07 4.33
N GLU A 111 -21.35 -10.95 3.42
CA GLU A 111 -22.21 -11.82 2.61
C GLU A 111 -22.58 -13.15 3.31
N LYS A 112 -22.88 -13.11 4.62
CA LYS A 112 -23.68 -14.15 5.29
C LYS A 112 -25.10 -13.63 5.52
N MET A 113 -25.75 -13.12 4.48
CA MET A 113 -27.20 -12.91 4.51
C MET A 113 -27.79 -13.60 3.29
N LYS A 114 -28.55 -14.65 3.59
CA LYS A 114 -29.37 -15.37 2.62
C LYS A 114 -30.41 -14.39 2.07
N ASP A 115 -30.69 -14.56 0.78
CA ASP A 115 -31.88 -14.10 0.06
C ASP A 115 -32.04 -12.59 -0.16
N ASN A 116 -31.69 -12.17 -1.38
CA ASN A 116 -32.40 -11.19 -2.21
C ASN A 116 -33.31 -10.18 -1.47
N LYS A 117 -32.73 -9.14 -0.86
CA LYS A 117 -33.34 -7.82 -0.73
C LYS A 117 -32.28 -6.82 -0.29
N GLU A 118 -32.29 -5.65 -0.93
CA GLU A 118 -31.72 -4.41 -0.42
C GLU A 118 -30.18 -4.32 -0.41
N LEU A 119 -29.59 -4.37 -1.61
CA LEU A 119 -28.53 -3.40 -1.92
C LEU A 119 -29.21 -2.10 -2.34
N GLU A 120 -29.92 -1.46 -1.40
CA GLU A 120 -30.10 -0.01 -1.46
C GLU A 120 -28.71 0.59 -1.33
N ILE A 121 -28.08 0.71 -2.49
CA ILE A 121 -26.89 1.49 -2.70
C ILE A 121 -27.31 2.88 -2.28
N LEU A 122 -26.77 3.31 -1.14
CA LEU A 122 -26.73 4.69 -0.69
C LEU A 122 -25.96 5.50 -1.75
N LEU A 123 -26.59 5.69 -2.91
CA LEU A 123 -26.46 6.90 -3.69
C LEU A 123 -26.95 7.97 -2.72
N PHE A 124 -26.02 8.59 -2.00
CA PHE A 124 -26.27 9.91 -1.47
C PHE A 124 -26.61 10.74 -2.70
N ALA A 125 -27.91 10.91 -2.96
CA ALA A 125 -28.38 11.88 -3.93
C ALA A 125 -27.76 13.22 -3.54
N ASP A 126 -27.18 13.91 -4.51
CA ASP A 126 -26.71 15.26 -4.28
C ASP A 126 -27.90 16.11 -3.79
N PRO A 127 -27.70 16.97 -2.78
CA PRO A 127 -28.78 17.79 -2.27
C PRO A 127 -29.37 18.64 -3.41
N PRO A 128 -30.69 18.90 -3.41
CA PRO A 128 -31.30 19.72 -4.44
C PRO A 128 -30.60 21.07 -4.48
N THR A 129 -30.12 21.45 -5.66
CA THR A 129 -29.66 22.82 -5.88
C THR A 129 -30.91 23.68 -5.90
N GLU A 130 -31.15 24.44 -4.83
CA GLU A 130 -32.11 25.53 -4.85
C GLU A 130 -31.64 26.52 -5.92
N VAL A 131 -32.43 26.65 -6.99
CA VAL A 131 -32.33 27.71 -7.99
C VAL A 131 -33.60 28.53 -7.85
N ASP A 132 -33.39 29.76 -7.40
CA ASP A 132 -34.23 30.99 -7.36
C ASP A 132 -35.58 30.97 -6.62
#